data_AF-X1NYF4-F1
#
_entry.id   AF-X1NYF4-F1
#
_cell.length_a   1.000
_cell.length_b   1.000
_cell.length_c   1.000
_cell.angle_alpha   90.00
_cell.angle_beta   90.00
_cell.angle_gamma   90.00
#
_symmetry.space_group_name_H-M   'P 1'
#
loop_
_entity.id
_entity.type
_entity.pdbx_description
1 polymer ?
#
loop_
_entity_poly.entity_id
_entity_poly.type
_entity_poly.pdbx_seq_one_letter_code
_entity_poly.pdbx_strand_id
1 'polypeptide(L)'
;MRDPTRGGIATILNEVASGQSFAIELWEEKIPIREAVSSICEILGFDPLYLANEGKVIFIVKEEEADKLLAMARAHPLGKKSQIIGKVVPGPKGKVYLRTQIGSRRVIDVLTGDQLPRIC
;
A
#
# COMPACT_ATOMS: atom_id res chain seq x y z
N MET A 1 1.30 -12.87 1.55
CA MET A 1 1.31 -11.88 2.64
C MET A 1 2.71 -11.31 2.78
N ARG A 2 2.84 -10.02 3.08
CA ARG A 2 4.12 -9.33 3.33
C ARG A 2 3.90 -8.16 4.30
N ASP A 3 4.87 -7.87 5.13
CA ASP A 3 4.89 -6.76 6.10
C ASP A 3 5.60 -5.53 5.50
N PRO A 4 4.95 -4.35 5.39
CA PRO A 4 5.50 -3.14 4.77
C PRO A 4 6.48 -2.39 5.67
N THR A 5 7.59 -3.03 6.00
CA THR A 5 8.77 -2.45 6.67
C THR A 5 9.52 -1.51 5.71
N ARG A 6 10.81 -1.71 5.43
CA ARG A 6 11.59 -0.75 4.63
C ARG A 6 10.99 -0.54 3.23
N GLY A 7 10.82 0.72 2.85
CA GLY A 7 10.18 1.11 1.58
C GLY A 7 8.64 1.04 1.57
N GLY A 8 8.04 0.64 2.68
CA GLY A 8 6.60 0.71 2.90
C GLY A 8 5.78 -0.17 1.96
N ILE A 9 4.54 0.26 1.72
CA ILE A 9 3.59 -0.45 0.86
C ILE A 9 4.01 -0.32 -0.61
N ALA A 10 4.58 0.83 -0.98
CA ALA A 10 5.02 1.12 -2.34
C ALA A 10 6.05 0.10 -2.84
N THR A 11 7.11 -0.14 -2.07
CA THR A 11 8.16 -1.10 -2.46
C THR A 11 7.60 -2.51 -2.54
N ILE A 12 6.84 -2.97 -1.54
CA ILE A 12 6.33 -4.35 -1.52
C ILE A 12 5.40 -4.66 -2.68
N LEU A 13 4.49 -3.73 -3.02
CA LEU A 13 3.58 -3.97 -4.13
C LEU A 13 4.31 -3.92 -5.47
N ASN A 14 5.36 -3.10 -5.60
CA ASN A 14 6.20 -3.12 -6.77
C ASN A 14 6.99 -4.44 -6.87
N GLU A 15 7.51 -4.98 -5.76
CA GLU A 15 8.14 -6.30 -5.73
C GLU A 15 7.17 -7.40 -6.16
N VAL A 16 5.92 -7.35 -5.69
CA VAL A 16 4.89 -8.31 -6.08
C VAL A 16 4.55 -8.19 -7.57
N ALA A 17 4.42 -6.97 -8.09
CA ALA A 17 4.10 -6.76 -9.49
C ALA A 17 5.29 -7.07 -10.42
N SER A 18 6.52 -6.90 -9.95
CA SER A 18 7.73 -7.02 -10.76
C SER A 18 7.81 -8.36 -11.51
N GLY A 19 8.05 -8.29 -12.82
CA GLY A 19 8.10 -9.45 -13.71
C GLY A 19 6.74 -10.12 -14.01
N GLN A 20 5.64 -9.63 -13.44
CA GLN A 20 4.30 -10.21 -13.64
C GLN A 20 3.59 -9.62 -14.86
N SER A 21 2.61 -10.36 -15.39
CA SER A 21 1.78 -9.92 -16.51
C SER A 21 0.69 -8.91 -16.11
N PHE A 22 0.51 -8.68 -14.82
CA PHE A 22 -0.51 -7.80 -14.25
C PHE A 22 0.08 -6.51 -13.68
N ALA A 23 -0.80 -5.58 -13.36
CA ALA A 23 -0.52 -4.39 -12.56
C ALA A 23 -1.35 -4.42 -11.27
N ILE A 24 -0.98 -3.57 -10.31
CA ILE A 24 -1.73 -3.36 -9.07
C ILE A 24 -2.27 -1.93 -9.08
N GLU A 25 -3.57 -1.75 -8.91
CA GLU A 25 -4.20 -0.44 -8.73
C GLU A 25 -4.60 -0.27 -7.26
N LEU A 26 -4.00 0.72 -6.59
CA LEU A 26 -4.39 1.20 -5.28
C LEU A 26 -5.40 2.34 -5.38
N TRP A 27 -6.23 2.49 -4.36
CA TRP A 27 -7.22 3.56 -4.24
C TRP A 27 -6.87 4.45 -3.07
N GLU A 28 -6.43 5.68 -3.36
CA GLU A 28 -5.91 6.63 -2.37
C GLU A 28 -6.88 6.86 -1.21
N GLU A 29 -8.17 7.00 -1.49
CA GLU A 29 -9.21 7.24 -0.49
C GLU A 29 -9.47 6.06 0.45
N LYS A 30 -8.96 4.86 0.10
CA LYS A 30 -9.14 3.64 0.90
C LYS A 30 -7.93 3.32 1.77
N ILE A 31 -6.78 3.96 1.55
CA ILE A 31 -5.58 3.69 2.33
C ILE A 31 -5.72 4.35 3.71
N PRO A 32 -5.74 3.58 4.81
CA PRO A 32 -5.97 4.13 6.14
C PRO A 32 -4.72 4.85 6.67
N ILE A 33 -4.64 6.15 6.42
CA ILE A 33 -3.60 7.05 6.93
C ILE A 33 -4.18 7.86 8.09
N ARG A 34 -3.46 7.96 9.20
CA ARG A 34 -3.89 8.83 10.32
C ARG A 34 -3.65 10.27 9.93
N GLU A 35 -4.55 11.18 10.30
CA GLU A 35 -4.43 12.61 10.00
C GLU A 35 -3.06 13.18 10.41
N ALA A 36 -2.62 12.94 11.65
CA ALA A 36 -1.31 13.37 12.12
C ALA A 36 -0.13 12.82 11.28
N VAL A 37 -0.26 11.62 10.71
CA VAL A 37 0.74 11.04 9.79
C VAL A 37 0.71 11.75 8.44
N SER A 38 -0.49 12.03 7.92
CA SER A 38 -0.64 12.80 6.68
C SER A 38 -0.04 14.20 6.82
N SER A 39 -0.36 14.91 7.90
CA SER A 39 0.13 16.28 8.15
C SER A 39 1.65 16.32 8.28
N ILE A 40 2.26 15.39 9.01
CA ILE A 40 3.72 15.38 9.13
C ILE A 40 4.41 14.99 7.82
N CYS A 41 3.83 14.07 7.03
CA CYS A 41 4.35 13.72 5.71
C CYS A 41 4.32 14.93 4.77
N GLU A 42 3.24 15.70 4.79
CA GLU A 42 3.10 16.92 4.00
C GLU A 42 4.15 17.98 4.38
N ILE A 43 4.35 18.23 5.68
CA ILE A 43 5.35 19.18 6.18
C ILE A 43 6.77 18.77 5.79
N LEU A 44 7.08 17.48 5.87
CA LEU A 44 8.43 16.95 5.62
C LEU A 44 8.68 16.60 4.15
N GLY A 45 7.67 16.68 3.28
CA GLY A 45 7.77 16.29 1.87
C GLY A 45 7.93 14.78 1.67
N PHE A 46 7.43 13.97 2.61
CA PHE A 46 7.41 12.52 2.50
C PHE A 46 6.11 12.01 1.91
N ASP A 47 6.19 10.89 1.19
CA ASP A 47 5.01 10.15 0.77
C ASP A 47 4.79 8.98 1.75
N PRO A 48 3.63 8.93 2.44
CA PRO A 48 3.36 7.92 3.47
C PRO A 48 3.37 6.48 2.94
N LEU A 49 3.25 6.28 1.62
CA LEU A 49 3.29 4.94 1.02
C LEU A 49 4.68 4.30 1.07
N TYR A 50 5.73 5.10 1.24
CA TYR A 50 7.12 4.65 1.30
C TYR A 50 7.68 4.54 2.72
N LEU A 51 6.92 5.00 3.71
CA LEU A 51 7.33 4.94 5.12
C LEU A 51 7.22 3.52 5.67
N ALA A 52 8.20 3.15 6.50
CA ALA A 52 8.25 1.84 7.11
C ALA A 52 7.14 1.63 8.17
N ASN A 53 6.60 0.42 8.23
CA ASN A 53 5.58 0.00 9.20
C ASN A 53 6.03 -1.25 9.97
N GLU A 54 6.08 -1.15 11.31
CA GLU A 54 6.50 -2.23 12.23
C GLU A 54 5.32 -2.90 12.94
N GLY A 55 4.25 -3.19 12.21
CA GLY A 55 3.03 -3.76 12.82
C GLY A 55 1.85 -3.83 11.86
N LYS A 56 2.13 -3.99 10.58
CA LYS A 56 1.14 -4.05 9.50
C LYS A 56 1.46 -5.23 8.60
N VAL A 57 0.45 -5.68 7.85
CA VAL A 57 0.58 -6.75 6.88
C VAL A 57 -0.30 -6.43 5.67
N ILE A 58 0.23 -6.70 4.49
CA ILE A 58 -0.48 -6.67 3.22
C ILE A 58 -0.87 -8.10 2.86
N PHE A 59 -2.15 -8.28 2.56
CA PHE A 59 -2.70 -9.50 2.00
C PHE A 59 -3.11 -9.25 0.56
N ILE A 60 -2.75 -10.20 -0.32
CA ILE A 60 -3.24 -10.27 -1.69
C ILE A 60 -3.96 -11.59 -1.77
N VAL A 61 -5.25 -11.53 -2.05
CA VAL A 61 -6.17 -12.67 -2.02
C VAL A 61 -7.03 -12.68 -3.26
N LYS A 62 -7.69 -13.80 -3.50
CA LYS A 62 -8.74 -13.87 -4.52
C LYS A 62 -9.89 -12.95 -4.14
N GLU A 63 -10.56 -12.41 -5.15
CA GLU A 63 -11.64 -11.42 -4.97
C GLU A 63 -12.76 -11.96 -4.10
N GLU A 64 -13.14 -13.23 -4.28
CA GLU A 64 -14.19 -13.91 -3.52
C GLU A 64 -13.87 -14.13 -2.04
N GLU A 65 -12.60 -14.07 -1.63
CA GLU A 65 -12.17 -14.23 -0.23
C GLU A 65 -11.89 -12.90 0.46
N ALA A 66 -11.92 -11.77 -0.27
CA ALA A 66 -11.47 -10.48 0.22
C ALA A 66 -12.29 -9.98 1.43
N ASP A 67 -13.62 -10.02 1.32
CA ASP A 67 -14.51 -9.55 2.39
C ASP A 67 -14.45 -10.42 3.64
N LYS A 68 -14.32 -11.74 3.46
CA LYS A 68 -14.18 -12.70 4.57
C LYS A 68 -12.88 -12.45 5.34
N LEU A 69 -11.75 -12.30 4.65
CA LEU A 69 -10.48 -11.97 5.28
C LEU A 69 -10.54 -10.60 5.97
N LEU A 70 -11.17 -9.61 5.34
CA LEU A 70 -11.34 -8.27 5.91
C LEU A 70 -12.13 -8.32 7.22
N ALA A 71 -13.22 -9.08 7.26
CA ALA A 71 -14.03 -9.28 8.46
C ALA A 71 -13.21 -9.92 9.60
N MET A 72 -12.45 -10.98 9.29
CA MET A 72 -11.56 -11.63 10.26
C MET A 72 -10.48 -10.66 10.79
N ALA A 73 -9.84 -9.89 9.90
CA ALA A 73 -8.83 -8.93 10.29
C ALA A 73 -9.40 -7.84 11.22
N ARG A 74 -10.59 -7.32 10.91
CA ARG A 74 -11.26 -6.29 11.72
C ARG A 74 -11.74 -6.78 13.09
N ALA A 75 -11.99 -8.08 13.24
CA ALA A 75 -12.30 -8.69 14.53
C ALA A 75 -11.09 -8.68 15.49
N HIS A 76 -9.87 -8.64 14.97
CA HIS A 76 -8.67 -8.56 15.78
C HIS A 76 -8.39 -7.11 16.25
N PRO A 77 -8.00 -6.87 17.53
CA PRO A 77 -7.75 -5.52 18.05
C PRO A 77 -6.77 -4.70 17.21
N LEU A 78 -5.71 -5.32 16.68
CA LEU A 78 -4.71 -4.66 15.83
C LEU A 78 -5.17 -4.42 14.39
N GLY A 79 -6.20 -5.14 13.92
CA GLY A 79 -6.71 -5.09 12.54
C GLY A 79 -7.99 -4.27 12.39
N LYS A 80 -8.48 -3.58 13.44
CA LYS A 80 -9.70 -2.77 13.40
C LYS A 80 -9.77 -1.77 12.23
N LYS A 81 -8.61 -1.27 11.79
CA LYS A 81 -8.50 -0.31 10.67
C LYS A 81 -8.16 -0.95 9.32
N SER A 82 -8.19 -2.28 9.20
CA SER A 82 -7.95 -2.97 7.93
C SER A 82 -8.95 -2.53 6.86
N GLN A 83 -8.47 -2.40 5.63
CA GLN A 83 -9.22 -1.97 4.46
C GLN A 83 -8.77 -2.78 3.24
N ILE A 84 -9.68 -2.99 2.30
CA ILE A 84 -9.30 -3.34 0.93
C ILE A 84 -8.88 -2.03 0.26
N ILE A 85 -7.61 -1.95 -0.13
CA ILE A 85 -6.99 -0.70 -0.60
C ILE A 85 -6.77 -0.65 -2.12
N GLY A 86 -7.21 -1.68 -2.85
CA GLY A 86 -6.92 -1.80 -4.27
C GLY A 86 -7.24 -3.17 -4.82
N LYS A 87 -6.78 -3.42 -6.05
CA LYS A 87 -6.96 -4.69 -6.76
C LYS A 87 -5.84 -4.95 -7.77
N VAL A 88 -5.70 -6.22 -8.14
CA VAL A 88 -4.89 -6.63 -9.29
C VAL A 88 -5.70 -6.36 -10.56
N VAL A 89 -5.07 -5.77 -11.58
CA VAL A 89 -5.72 -5.43 -12.86
C VAL A 89 -4.91 -5.92 -14.05
N PRO A 90 -5.55 -6.20 -15.20
CA PRO A 90 -4.85 -6.31 -16.47
C PRO A 90 -4.18 -4.97 -16.78
N GLY A 91 -2.91 -4.96 -17.19
CA GLY A 91 -2.21 -3.69 -17.45
C GLY A 91 -0.71 -3.85 -17.33
N PRO A 92 0.08 -2.89 -17.86
CA PRO A 92 1.44 -3.14 -18.28
C PRO A 92 2.27 -3.77 -17.17
N LYS A 93 3.07 -4.75 -17.58
CA LYS A 93 3.80 -5.68 -16.70
C LYS A 93 4.53 -4.93 -15.59
N GLY A 94 4.32 -5.37 -14.35
CA GLY A 94 5.10 -4.92 -13.21
C GLY A 94 4.96 -3.45 -12.85
N LYS A 95 3.74 -2.90 -12.97
CA LYS A 95 3.43 -1.54 -12.54
C LYS A 95 2.46 -1.52 -11.36
N VAL A 96 2.65 -0.53 -10.50
CA VAL A 96 1.72 -0.16 -9.43
C VAL A 96 1.21 1.24 -9.70
N TYR A 97 -0.11 1.41 -9.61
CA TYR A 97 -0.80 2.68 -9.81
C TYR A 97 -1.48 3.10 -8.52
N LEU A 98 -1.50 4.39 -8.23
CA LEU A 98 -2.44 4.99 -7.30
C LEU A 98 -3.52 5.72 -8.09
N ARG A 99 -4.75 5.28 -7.95
CA ARG A 99 -5.93 6.06 -8.32
C ARG A 99 -6.14 7.13 -7.25
N THR A 100 -6.05 8.38 -7.66
CA THR A 100 -6.22 9.54 -6.78
C THR A 100 -7.69 9.76 -6.47
N GLN A 101 -7.98 10.57 -5.46
CA GLN A 101 -9.35 10.93 -5.07
C GLN A 101 -10.16 11.56 -6.20
N ILE A 102 -9.51 12.28 -7.12
CA ILE A 102 -10.15 12.91 -8.30
C ILE A 102 -10.23 11.95 -9.51
N GLY A 103 -9.84 10.69 -9.34
CA GLY A 103 -9.95 9.64 -10.35
C GLY A 103 -8.79 9.56 -11.35
N SER A 104 -7.76 10.41 -11.23
CA SER A 104 -6.54 10.29 -12.03
C SER A 104 -5.69 9.11 -11.55
N ARG A 105 -4.74 8.65 -12.38
CA ARG A 105 -3.78 7.61 -12.01
C ARG A 105 -2.37 8.19 -11.95
N ARG A 106 -1.64 7.95 -10.87
CA ARG A 106 -0.19 8.16 -10.78
C ARG A 106 0.53 6.81 -10.67
N VAL A 107 1.73 6.70 -11.25
CA VAL A 107 2.59 5.52 -11.05
C VAL A 107 3.23 5.63 -9.66
N ILE A 108 3.24 4.53 -8.93
CA ILE A 108 4.06 4.38 -7.72
C ILE A 108 5.30 3.59 -8.14
N ASP A 109 6.44 4.26 -8.24
CA ASP A 109 7.70 3.60 -8.57
C ASP A 109 8.35 2.96 -7.34
N VAL A 110 9.40 2.15 -7.57
CA VAL A 110 10.21 1.62 -6.47
C VAL A 110 10.98 2.77 -5.84
N LEU A 111 11.12 2.76 -4.50
CA LEU A 111 11.89 3.77 -3.80
C LEU A 111 13.35 3.80 -4.27
N THR A 112 13.84 4.95 -4.70
CA THR A 112 15.25 5.17 -5.02
C THR A 112 15.98 5.71 -3.80
N GLY A 113 16.67 4.84 -3.06
CA GLY A 113 17.43 5.19 -1.84
C GLY A 113 16.61 5.15 -0.54
N ASP A 114 17.24 5.38 0.61
CA ASP A 114 16.55 5.41 1.91
C ASP A 114 16.09 6.85 2.24
N GLN A 115 14.78 7.10 2.34
CA GLN A 115 14.25 8.41 2.78
C GLN A 115 14.63 8.73 4.23
N LEU A 116 14.74 7.70 5.08
CA LEU A 116 15.00 7.84 6.50
C LEU A 116 16.16 6.91 6.90
N PRO A 117 17.40 7.40 6.94
CA PRO A 117 18.54 6.57 7.33
C PRO A 117 18.37 6.08 8.77
N ARG A 118 18.66 4.79 9.01
CA ARG A 118 18.48 4.11 10.30
C ARG A 118 17.01 4.03 10.76
N ILE A 119 16.07 4.05 9.83
CA ILE A 119 14.74 3.52 10.08
C ILE A 119 14.84 2.00 10.06
N CYS A 120 14.55 1.37 11.20
CA CYS A 120 14.69 -0.06 11.52
C CYS A 120 16.12 -0.66 11.37
#